data_AF-B7P197-F1
#
_entry.id   AF-B7P197-F1
#
_cell.length_a   1.000
_cell.length_b   1.000
_cell.length_c   1.000
_cell.angle_alpha   90.00
_cell.angle_beta   90.00
_cell.angle_gamma   90.00
#
_symmetry.space_group_name_H-M   'P 1'
#
loop_
_entity.id
_entity.type
_entity.pdbx_description
1 polymer ?
#
loop_
_entity_poly.entity_id
_entity_poly.type
_entity_poly.pdbx_seq_one_letter_code
_entity_poly.pdbx_strand_id
1 'polypeptide(L)'
;MQRRDGAWEKNLGNLKTYIKDVFPMAKLREGFQDRLTYDIPQAGVTSLANVFVAMDDAKVKFSIEEFSFSQTTLEQVFLGFAKEQELGQSDEDGHIQA
;
A
#
# COMPACT_ATOMS: atom_id res chain seq x y z
N MET A 1 30.61 -18.28 -2.78
CA MET A 1 29.49 -18.64 -3.66
C MET A 1 28.31 -19.01 -2.77
N GLN A 2 27.38 -18.08 -2.54
CA GLN A 2 26.22 -18.28 -1.66
C GLN A 2 25.40 -19.48 -2.12
N ARG A 3 25.14 -20.40 -1.19
CA ARG A 3 24.16 -21.48 -1.30
C ARG A 3 22.80 -20.81 -1.49
N ARG A 4 22.19 -20.97 -2.67
CA ARG A 4 20.79 -20.59 -2.89
C ARG A 4 19.94 -21.75 -2.36
N ASP A 5 19.76 -21.82 -1.04
CA ASP A 5 18.94 -22.83 -0.36
C ASP A 5 17.46 -22.59 -0.68
N GLY A 6 16.73 -23.56 -1.26
CA GLY A 6 15.32 -23.40 -1.71
C GLY A 6 14.30 -22.87 -0.68
N ALA A 7 14.70 -22.68 0.57
CA ALA A 7 14.01 -21.85 1.55
C ALA A 7 13.78 -20.40 1.07
N TRP A 8 14.72 -19.78 0.34
CA TRP A 8 14.56 -18.40 -0.17
C TRP A 8 13.43 -18.32 -1.22
N GLU A 9 13.34 -19.29 -2.13
CA GLU A 9 12.27 -19.37 -3.13
C GLU A 9 10.90 -19.54 -2.48
N LYS A 10 10.84 -20.39 -1.45
CA LYS A 10 9.63 -20.61 -0.67
C LYS A 10 9.22 -19.35 0.08
N ASN A 11 10.17 -18.65 0.71
CA ASN A 11 9.90 -17.41 1.43
C ASN A 11 9.39 -16.32 0.48
N LEU A 12 9.99 -16.19 -0.71
CA LEU A 12 9.53 -15.25 -1.73
C LEU A 12 8.10 -15.56 -2.19
N GLY A 13 7.77 -16.85 -2.38
CA GLY A 13 6.42 -17.29 -2.70
C GLY A 13 5.41 -16.94 -1.60
N ASN A 14 5.77 -17.21 -0.34
CA ASN A 14 4.93 -16.90 0.81
C ASN A 14 4.73 -15.39 1.01
N LEU A 15 5.80 -14.60 0.81
CA LEU A 15 5.75 -13.15 0.86
C LEU A 15 4.79 -12.60 -0.19
N LYS A 16 4.84 -13.09 -1.44
CA LYS A 16 3.90 -12.67 -2.49
C LYS A 16 2.44 -12.93 -2.11
N THR A 17 2.16 -14.05 -1.47
CA THR A 17 0.82 -14.38 -0.95
C THR A 17 0.42 -13.46 0.19
N TYR A 18 1.33 -13.22 1.14
CA TYR A 18 1.10 -12.32 2.27
C TYR A 18 0.80 -10.88 1.82
N ILE A 19 1.57 -10.36 0.86
CA ILE A 19 1.34 -9.02 0.29
C ILE A 19 -0.05 -8.93 -0.36
N LYS A 20 -0.52 -9.98 -1.04
CA LYS A 20 -1.89 -9.99 -1.59
C LYS A 20 -2.98 -10.06 -0.52
N ASP A 21 -2.70 -10.66 0.63
CA ASP A 21 -3.64 -10.73 1.75
C ASP A 21 -3.77 -9.37 2.45
N VAL A 22 -2.63 -8.74 2.76
CA VAL A 22 -2.58 -7.41 3.39
C VAL A 22 -3.02 -6.32 2.42
N PHE A 23 -2.63 -6.43 1.15
CA PHE A 23 -2.90 -5.47 0.09
C PHE A 23 -3.59 -6.15 -1.10
N PRO A 24 -4.90 -6.43 -1.02
CA PRO A 24 -5.62 -7.14 -2.08
C PRO A 24 -5.63 -6.38 -3.41
N MET A 25 -5.48 -5.05 -3.36
CA MET A 25 -5.39 -4.20 -4.55
C MET A 25 -3.95 -4.03 -5.06
N ALA A 26 -2.94 -4.62 -4.40
CA ALA A 26 -1.56 -4.53 -4.82
C ALA A 26 -1.32 -5.26 -6.14
N LYS A 27 -0.66 -4.58 -7.07
CA LYS A 27 -0.24 -5.15 -8.36
C LYS A 27 1.27 -5.25 -8.38
N LEU A 28 1.79 -6.45 -8.66
CA LEU A 28 3.23 -6.63 -8.84
C LEU A 28 3.66 -5.88 -10.11
N ARG A 29 4.49 -4.85 -9.93
CA ARG A 29 5.06 -4.05 -11.02
C ARG A 29 6.31 -4.71 -11.58
N GLU A 30 7.22 -5.10 -10.69
CA GLU A 30 8.53 -5.63 -11.05
C GLU A 30 8.98 -6.65 -10.00
N GLY A 31 9.56 -7.75 -10.45
CA GLY A 31 10.35 -8.65 -9.62
C GLY A 31 11.73 -8.79 -10.23
N PHE A 32 12.73 -8.14 -9.65
CA PHE A 32 14.10 -8.16 -10.14
C PHE A 32 15.05 -8.68 -9.05
N GLN A 33 15.75 -9.77 -9.36
CA GLN A 33 16.60 -10.49 -8.40
C GLN A 33 15.83 -10.85 -7.12
N ASP A 34 16.16 -10.23 -6.00
CA ASP A 34 15.54 -10.44 -4.69
C ASP A 34 14.52 -9.34 -4.33
N ARG A 35 14.29 -8.37 -5.21
CA ARG A 35 13.40 -7.23 -4.96
C ARG A 35 12.05 -7.40 -5.64
N LEU A 36 10.98 -7.19 -4.88
CA LEU A 36 9.61 -7.10 -5.39
C LEU A 36 9.08 -5.67 -5.23
N THR A 37 8.55 -5.12 -6.31
CA THR A 37 7.96 -3.77 -6.36
C THR A 37 6.46 -3.91 -6.62
N TYR A 38 5.65 -3.29 -5.77
CA TYR A 38 4.19 -3.33 -5.87
C TYR A 38 3.60 -1.92 -6.04
N ASP A 39 2.59 -1.83 -6.90
CA ASP A 39 1.69 -0.69 -6.97
C ASP A 39 0.48 -0.92 -6.09
N ILE A 40 0.26 -0.03 -5.13
CA ILE A 40 -0.88 -0.10 -4.23
C ILE A 40 -1.70 1.18 -4.40
N PRO A 41 -2.96 1.10 -4.85
CA PRO A 41 -3.81 2.29 -4.95
C PRO A 41 -4.12 2.83 -3.55
N GLN A 42 -4.23 4.16 -3.41
CA GLN A 42 -4.52 4.79 -2.11
C GLN A 42 -5.85 4.31 -1.51
N ALA A 43 -6.86 4.01 -2.34
CA ALA A 43 -8.13 3.43 -1.88
C ALA A 43 -7.97 2.07 -1.18
N GLY A 44 -6.85 1.36 -1.42
CA GLY A 44 -6.51 0.10 -0.74
C GLY A 44 -5.67 0.27 0.52
N VAL A 45 -5.34 1.51 0.92
CA VAL A 45 -4.50 1.80 2.09
C VAL A 45 -5.30 2.67 3.07
N THR A 46 -5.87 2.03 4.09
CA THR A 46 -6.66 2.72 5.12
C THR A 46 -5.79 3.43 6.15
N SER A 47 -4.61 2.87 6.48
CA SER A 47 -3.68 3.47 7.45
C SER A 47 -2.24 3.04 7.16
N LEU A 48 -1.36 4.02 6.94
CA LEU A 48 0.08 3.77 6.76
C LEU A 48 0.70 3.12 7.99
N ALA A 49 0.23 3.43 9.20
CA ALA A 49 0.73 2.79 10.42
C ALA A 49 0.51 1.27 10.40
N ASN A 50 -0.68 0.82 9.97
CA ASN A 50 -0.99 -0.61 9.84
C ASN A 50 -0.16 -1.27 8.75
N VAL A 51 0.11 -0.55 7.67
CA VAL A 51 1.00 -0.99 6.58
C VAL A 51 2.42 -1.23 7.08
N PHE A 52 2.98 -0.30 7.86
CA PHE A 52 4.32 -0.46 8.45
C PHE A 52 4.35 -1.65 9.41
N VAL A 53 3.35 -1.81 10.28
CA VAL A 53 3.26 -2.96 11.21
C VAL A 53 3.19 -4.28 10.45
N ALA A 54 2.36 -4.36 9.41
CA ALA A 54 2.20 -5.57 8.61
C ALA A 54 3.49 -5.93 7.85
N MET A 55 4.25 -4.94 7.37
CA MET A 55 5.54 -5.17 6.71
C MET A 55 6.67 -5.52 7.68
N ASP A 56 6.63 -5.00 8.91
CA ASP A 56 7.60 -5.36 9.95
C ASP A 56 7.44 -6.83 10.37
N ASP A 57 6.19 -7.30 10.55
CA ASP A 57 5.89 -8.72 10.77
C ASP A 57 6.35 -9.59 9.58
N ALA A 58 6.12 -9.13 8.35
CA ALA A 58 6.60 -9.81 7.14
C ALA A 58 8.12 -9.90 7.10
N LYS A 59 8.82 -8.85 7.55
CA LYS A 59 10.29 -8.80 7.60
C LYS A 59 10.84 -9.94 8.45
N VAL A 60 10.27 -10.13 9.64
CA VAL A 60 10.67 -11.19 10.57
C VAL A 60 10.27 -12.57 10.04
N LYS A 61 9.04 -12.73 9.51
CA LYS A 61 8.52 -14.03 9.05
C LYS A 61 9.17 -14.55 7.77
N PHE A 62 9.54 -13.67 6.84
CA PHE A 62 10.06 -14.05 5.53
C PHE A 62 11.55 -13.75 5.35
N SER A 63 12.21 -13.23 6.39
CA SER A 63 13.63 -12.85 6.37
C SER A 63 13.95 -11.81 5.29
N ILE A 64 13.10 -10.79 5.17
CA ILE A 64 13.30 -9.67 4.23
C ILE A 64 14.43 -8.78 4.77
N GLU A 65 15.40 -8.41 3.94
CA GLU A 65 16.49 -7.52 4.35
C GLU A 65 15.98 -6.08 4.61
N GLU A 66 15.25 -5.54 3.64
CA GLU A 66 14.67 -4.19 3.69
C GLU A 66 13.37 -4.08 2.88
N PHE A 67 12.50 -3.15 3.29
CA PHE A 67 11.35 -2.72 2.51
C PHE A 67 11.31 -1.19 2.47
N SER A 68 10.79 -0.63 1.39
CA SER A 68 10.57 0.80 1.25
C SER A 68 9.24 1.08 0.58
N PHE A 69 8.65 2.22 0.92
CA PHE A 69 7.44 2.73 0.27
C PHE A 69 7.78 4.04 -0.44
N SER A 70 7.33 4.15 -1.68
CA SER A 70 7.46 5.37 -2.48
C SER A 70 6.06 5.94 -2.67
N GLN A 71 5.69 6.94 -1.87
CA GLN A 71 4.38 7.59 -2.02
C GLN A 71 4.44 8.63 -3.15
N THR A 72 3.38 8.76 -3.93
CA THR A 72 3.16 9.90 -4.83
C THR A 72 2.85 11.15 -3.99
N THR A 73 3.41 12.28 -4.43
CA THR A 73 3.66 13.57 -3.77
C THR A 73 2.52 14.20 -2.94
N LEU A 74 2.91 15.19 -2.11
CA LEU A 74 2.06 16.08 -1.29
C LEU A 74 0.86 16.68 -2.06
N GLU A 75 0.99 16.82 -3.38
CA GLU A 75 -0.05 17.34 -4.27
C GLU A 75 -1.28 16.42 -4.33
N GLN A 76 -1.10 15.09 -4.27
CA GLN A 76 -2.22 14.13 -4.23
C GLN A 76 -2.94 14.17 -2.88
N VAL A 77 -2.22 14.44 -1.78
CA VAL A 77 -2.80 14.67 -0.44
C VAL A 77 -3.60 15.98 -0.43
N PHE A 78 -3.06 17.03 -1.04
CA PHE A 78 -3.75 18.32 -1.16
C PHE A 78 -5.02 18.24 -2.02
N LEU A 79 -4.96 17.52 -3.15
CA LEU A 79 -6.13 17.26 -3.99
C LEU A 79 -7.17 16.37 -3.29
N GLY A 80 -6.73 15.43 -2.45
CA GLY A 80 -7.61 14.64 -1.58
C GLY A 80 -8.39 15.53 -0.62
N PHE A 81 -7.69 16.37 0.15
CA PHE A 81 -8.31 17.32 1.08
C PHE A 81 -9.27 18.30 0.40
N ALA A 82 -8.93 18.81 -0.79
CA ALA A 82 -9.80 19.69 -1.56
C ALA A 82 -11.10 18.97 -1.97
N LYS A 83 -10.98 17.72 -2.44
CA LYS A 83 -12.12 16.93 -2.92
C LYS A 83 -13.07 16.49 -1.79
N GLU A 84 -12.57 16.31 -0.58
CA GLU A 84 -13.39 16.02 0.61
C GLU A 84 -14.21 17.24 1.08
N GLN A 85 -13.70 18.47 0.87
CA GLN A 85 -14.43 19.71 1.20
C GLN A 85 -15.56 20.02 0.19
N GLU A 86 -15.43 19.55 -1.05
CA GLU A 86 -16.43 19.74 -2.10
C GLU A 86 -17.65 18.80 -1.93
N LEU A 87 -17.48 17.62 -1.32
CA LEU A 87 -18.55 16.65 -1.10
C LEU A 87 -19.39 16.91 0.16
N GLY A 88 -19.05 17.93 0.96
CA GLY A 88 -19.79 18.35 2.15
C GLY A 88 -20.84 19.44 1.92
N GLN A 89 -21.10 19.83 0.67
CA GLN A 89 -22.08 20.86 0.29
C GLN A 89 -23.22 20.26 -0.56
N SER A 90 -23.94 19.29 -0.01
CA SER A 90 -25.23 18.80 -0.52
C SER A 90 -25.85 18.14 0.72
N ASP A 91 -26.77 18.73 1.46
CA ASP A 91 -27.99 19.45 1.15
C ASP A 91 -28.36 20.27 2.42
N GLU A 92 -29.15 21.35 2.31
CA GLU A 92 -30.32 21.68 3.15
C GLU A 92 -30.84 23.11 2.80
N ASP A 93 -31.97 23.09 2.11
CA ASP A 93 -33.11 24.04 1.98
C ASP A 93 -33.05 25.47 2.57
N GLY A 94 -33.57 26.43 1.78
CA GLY A 94 -33.80 27.80 2.22
C GLY A 94 -34.47 28.68 1.16
N HIS A 95 -35.64 28.27 0.69
CA HIS A 95 -36.53 29.10 -0.12
C HIS A 95 -36.89 30.40 0.62
N ILE A 96 -36.46 31.55 0.12
CA ILE A 96 -37.05 32.85 0.46
C ILE A 96 -37.47 33.59 -0.81
N GLN A 97 -38.77 33.57 -1.09
CA GLN A 97 -39.43 34.59 -1.90
C GLN A 97 -39.76 35.77 -0.99
N ALA A 98 -39.27 36.95 -1.37
CA ALA A 98 -39.78 38.24 -0.93
C ALA A 98 -39.74 39.21 -2.13
#